data_AF-A0A8T6R8P7-F1
#
_entry.id   AF-A0A8T6R8P7-F1
#
_cell.length_a   1.000
_cell.length_b   1.000
_cell.length_c   1.000
_cell.angle_alpha   90.00
_cell.angle_beta   90.00
_cell.angle_gamma   90.00
#
_symmetry.space_group_name_H-M   'P 1'
#
loop_
_entity.id
_entity.type
_entity.pdbx_description
1 polymer ?
#
loop_
_entity_poly.entity_id
_entity_poly.type
_entity_poly.pdbx_seq_one_letter_code
_entity_poly.pdbx_strand_id
1 'polypeptide(L)'
;MTARPYIEPVHYSVLGPLRVERATGPVEIRGAKERLLLARLVAASGRVVGTADLVDTLWGDAPPPSAGKSLQTFVVRLRNTLEPDRSGPPQVLVT
;
A
#
# COMPACT_ATOMS: atom_id res chain seq x y z
N MET A 1 -6.17 -10.64 29.70
CA MET A 1 -5.02 -10.53 28.79
C MET A 1 -5.50 -10.91 27.39
N THR A 2 -6.23 -10.00 26.74
CA THR A 2 -6.92 -10.28 25.47
C THR A 2 -5.88 -10.31 24.36
N ALA A 3 -5.69 -11.47 23.73
CA ALA A 3 -4.89 -11.59 22.52
C ALA A 3 -5.44 -10.60 21.49
N ARG A 4 -4.67 -9.54 21.19
CA ARG A 4 -4.93 -8.76 19.98
C ARG A 4 -5.01 -9.76 18.83
N PRO A 5 -5.97 -9.64 17.90
CA PRO A 5 -5.93 -10.45 16.69
C PRO A 5 -4.54 -10.23 16.09
N TYR A 6 -3.74 -11.30 16.02
CA TYR A 6 -2.39 -11.21 15.49
C TYR A 6 -2.55 -10.96 13.99
N ILE A 7 -2.61 -9.68 13.62
CA ILE A 7 -2.32 -9.29 12.24
C ILE A 7 -0.89 -9.77 12.04
N GLU A 8 -0.69 -10.74 11.15
CA GLU A 8 0.66 -11.15 10.81
C GLU A 8 1.44 -9.91 10.36
N PRO A 9 2.58 -9.61 11.00
CA PRO A 9 3.32 -8.40 10.71
C PRO A 9 3.78 -8.41 9.25
N VAL A 10 3.50 -7.31 8.56
CA VAL A 10 4.03 -7.06 7.22
C VAL A 10 5.29 -6.22 7.38
N HIS A 11 6.41 -6.74 6.88
CA HIS A 11 7.69 -6.05 6.92
C HIS A 11 7.97 -5.35 5.59
N TYR A 12 8.47 -4.12 5.68
CA TYR A 12 8.84 -3.30 4.53
C TYR A 12 10.33 -2.95 4.59
N SER A 13 11.05 -3.22 3.50
CA SER A 13 12.44 -2.78 3.34
C SER A 13 12.51 -1.68 2.28
N VAL A 14 13.05 -0.52 2.65
CA VAL A 14 13.04 0.70 1.81
C VAL A 14 14.43 1.29 1.52
N LEU A 15 15.48 0.84 2.23
CA LEU A 15 16.86 1.28 2.00
C LEU A 15 17.50 0.46 0.87
N GLY A 16 16.86 0.50 -0.29
CA GLY A 16 17.10 -0.37 -1.44
C GLY A 16 15.81 -0.53 -2.25
N PRO A 17 15.72 -1.53 -3.15
CA PRO A 17 14.47 -1.84 -3.81
C PRO A 17 13.37 -2.12 -2.77
N LEU A 18 12.17 -1.57 -2.98
CA LEU A 18 11.03 -1.81 -2.10
C LEU A 18 10.73 -3.32 -2.05
N ARG A 19 10.88 -3.92 -0.86
CA ARG A 19 10.49 -5.31 -0.60
C ARG A 19 9.40 -5.36 0.46
N VAL A 20 8.50 -6.31 0.28
CA VAL A 20 7.40 -6.60 1.20
C VAL A 20 7.48 -8.06 1.58
N GLU A 21 7.46 -8.34 2.88
CA GLU A 21 7.55 -9.69 3.42
C GLU A 21 6.43 -9.93 4.42
N ARG A 22 5.82 -11.11 4.35
CA ARG A 22 4.85 -11.65 5.32
C ARG A 22 5.41 -12.91 5.94
N ALA A 23 4.75 -13.43 6.98
CA ALA A 23 5.09 -14.73 7.55
C ALA A 23 5.02 -15.86 6.51
N THR A 24 4.13 -15.74 5.51
CA THR A 24 3.99 -16.68 4.40
C THR A 24 5.04 -16.53 3.30
N GLY A 25 5.93 -15.54 3.38
CA GLY A 25 7.00 -15.29 2.41
C GLY A 25 6.94 -13.91 1.73
N PRO A 26 7.76 -13.70 0.68
CA PRO A 26 7.84 -12.43 -0.03
C PRO A 26 6.56 -12.13 -0.81
N VAL A 27 6.14 -10.86 -0.81
CA VAL A 27 4.97 -10.36 -1.52
C VAL A 27 5.42 -9.50 -2.70
N GLU A 28 5.05 -9.92 -3.90
CA GLU A 28 5.39 -9.21 -5.13
C GLU A 28 4.39 -8.06 -5.40
N ILE A 29 4.90 -6.82 -5.45
CA ILE A 29 4.14 -5.67 -5.92
C ILE A 29 4.50 -5.39 -7.38
N ARG A 30 3.62 -5.83 -8.30
CA ARG A 30 3.90 -5.87 -9.74
C ARG A 30 3.96 -4.50 -10.41
N GLY A 31 3.05 -3.58 -10.06
CA GLY A 31 2.98 -2.27 -10.71
C GLY A 31 4.02 -1.27 -10.21
N ALA A 32 4.68 -0.53 -11.11
CA ALA A 32 5.61 0.54 -10.72
C ALA A 32 4.90 1.67 -9.93
N LYS A 33 3.69 2.07 -10.35
CA LYS A 33 2.86 3.04 -9.63
C LYS A 33 2.33 2.48 -8.30
N GLU A 34 2.00 1.19 -8.23
CA GLU A 34 1.59 0.52 -6.99
C GLU A 34 2.75 0.47 -5.99
N ARG A 35 3.98 0.17 -6.43
CA ARG A 35 5.20 0.25 -5.60
C ARG A 35 5.46 1.67 -5.11
N LEU A 36 5.34 2.67 -5.99
CA LEU A 36 5.54 4.07 -5.63
C LEU A 36 4.51 4.55 -4.60
N LEU A 37 3.24 4.18 -4.80
CA LEU A 37 2.16 4.43 -3.85
C LEU A 37 2.49 3.81 -2.48
N LEU A 38 2.90 2.54 -2.45
CA LEU A 38 3.25 1.86 -1.21
C LEU A 38 4.47 2.52 -0.53
N ALA A 39 5.52 2.85 -1.28
CA ALA A 39 6.69 3.55 -0.75
C ALA A 39 6.32 4.89 -0.10
N ARG A 40 5.43 5.67 -0.75
CA ARG A 40 4.95 6.95 -0.23
C ARG A 40 4.19 6.81 1.08
N LEU A 41 3.40 5.75 1.21
CA LEU A 41 2.63 5.45 2.41
C LEU A 41 3.52 4.93 3.54
N VAL A 42 4.49 4.06 3.24
CA VAL A 42 5.50 3.62 4.21
C VAL A 42 6.31 4.81 4.73
N ALA A 43 6.72 5.73 3.84
CA ALA A 43 7.41 6.96 4.23
C ALA A 43 6.54 7.91 5.08
N ALA A 44 5.21 7.86 4.94
CA ALA A 44 4.29 8.60 5.79
C ALA A 44 4.24 8.05 7.23
N SER A 45 4.69 6.80 7.44
CA SER A 45 4.82 6.13 8.73
C SER A 45 3.53 6.13 9.55
N GLY A 46 2.42 5.76 8.91
CA GLY A 46 1.09 5.67 9.54
C GLY A 46 0.30 6.99 9.60
N ARG A 47 0.84 8.08 9.06
CA ARG A 47 0.09 9.33 8.87
C ARG A 47 -0.81 9.26 7.65
N VAL A 48 -1.97 9.94 7.73
CA VAL A 48 -2.89 10.11 6.61
C VAL A 48 -2.18 10.87 5.48
N VAL A 49 -2.33 10.39 4.25
CA VAL A 49 -1.84 11.07 3.03
C VAL A 49 -3.04 11.40 2.16
N GLY A 50 -3.18 12.68 1.79
CA GLY A 50 -4.32 13.15 1.01
C GLY A 50 -4.32 12.58 -0.41
N THR A 51 -5.51 12.46 -1.01
CA THR A 51 -5.65 12.00 -2.40
C THR A 51 -4.87 12.87 -3.39
N ALA A 52 -4.87 14.20 -3.20
CA ALA A 52 -4.12 15.12 -4.05
C ALA A 52 -2.61 14.83 -3.98
N ASP A 53 -2.05 14.67 -2.77
CA ASP A 53 -0.63 14.35 -2.59
C ASP A 53 -0.25 12.99 -3.19
N LEU A 54 -1.15 12.01 -3.11
CA LEU A 54 -0.93 10.70 -3.73
C LEU A 54 -0.97 10.79 -5.25
N VAL A 55 -1.88 11.61 -5.81
CA VAL A 55 -1.92 11.87 -7.25
C VAL A 55 -0.65 12.57 -7.71
N ASP A 56 -0.23 13.62 -7.00
CA ASP A 56 1.02 14.34 -7.28
C ASP A 56 2.24 13.41 -7.18
N THR A 57 2.34 12.61 -6.11
CA THR A 57 3.42 11.62 -5.98
C THR A 57 3.46 10.65 -7.15
N LEU A 58 2.29 10.21 -7.63
CA LEU A 58 2.22 9.22 -8.68
C LEU A 58 2.49 9.82 -10.05
N TRP A 59 1.92 10.97 -10.40
CA TRP A 59 1.94 11.50 -11.77
C TRP A 59 2.65 12.84 -11.92
N GLY A 60 3.06 13.50 -10.84
CA GLY A 60 3.61 14.85 -10.83
C GLY A 60 2.64 15.84 -11.47
N ASP A 61 3.18 16.76 -12.26
CA ASP A 61 2.44 17.85 -12.91
C ASP A 61 1.51 17.41 -14.05
N ALA A 62 1.56 16.13 -14.47
CA ALA A 62 0.79 15.62 -15.60
C ALA A 62 -0.13 14.43 -15.24
N PRO A 63 -1.08 14.61 -14.30
CA PRO A 63 -2.04 13.56 -13.99
C PRO A 63 -3.02 13.34 -15.15
N PRO A 64 -3.32 12.08 -15.54
CA PRO A 64 -4.38 11.82 -16.49
C PRO A 64 -5.75 12.19 -15.88
N PRO A 65 -6.78 12.46 -16.70
CA PRO A 65 -8.16 12.70 -16.19
C PRO A 65 -8.69 11.55 -15.33
N SER A 66 -8.17 10.33 -15.52
CA SER A 66 -8.53 9.12 -14.78
C SER A 66 -7.74 8.90 -13.49
N ALA A 67 -6.84 9.81 -13.09
CA ALA A 67 -5.90 9.62 -11.96
C ALA A 67 -6.59 9.17 -10.66
N GLY A 68 -7.71 9.78 -10.30
CA GLY A 68 -8.47 9.38 -9.11
C GLY A 68 -8.98 7.94 -9.19
N LYS A 69 -9.53 7.53 -10.34
CA LYS A 69 -10.00 6.15 -10.56
C LYS A 69 -8.85 5.15 -10.57
N SER A 70 -7.72 5.51 -11.19
CA SER A 70 -6.51 4.71 -11.18
C SER A 70 -5.94 4.54 -9.78
N LEU A 71 -5.91 5.61 -8.97
CA LEU A 71 -5.46 5.56 -7.58
C LEU A 71 -6.31 4.58 -6.76
N GLN A 72 -7.64 4.67 -6.87
CA GLN A 72 -8.55 3.72 -6.20
C GLN A 72 -8.27 2.27 -6.62
N THR A 73 -7.98 2.05 -7.91
CA THR A 73 -7.63 0.71 -8.43
C THR A 73 -6.33 0.20 -7.82
N PHE A 74 -5.31 1.06 -7.70
CA PHE A 74 -4.03 0.70 -7.07
C PHE A 74 -4.19 0.40 -5.58
N VAL A 75 -5.01 1.17 -4.85
CA VAL A 75 -5.32 0.93 -3.43
C VAL A 75 -6.00 -0.42 -3.24
N VAL A 76 -7.00 -0.75 -4.07
CA VAL A 76 -7.69 -2.05 -4.00
C VAL A 76 -6.73 -3.20 -4.27
N ARG A 77 -5.88 -3.07 -5.29
CA ARG A 77 -4.87 -4.10 -5.61
C ARG A 77 -3.88 -4.28 -4.48
N LEU A 78 -3.35 -3.19 -3.92
CA LEU A 78 -2.43 -3.26 -2.78
C LEU A 78 -3.09 -3.95 -1.57
N ARG A 79 -4.37 -3.66 -1.26
CA ARG A 79 -5.09 -4.35 -0.18
C ARG A 79 -5.15 -5.86 -0.42
N ASN A 80 -5.54 -6.27 -1.61
CA ASN A 80 -5.64 -7.71 -1.94
C ASN A 80 -4.27 -8.40 -1.95
N THR A 81 -3.22 -7.69 -2.38
CA THR A 81 -1.86 -8.24 -2.41
C THR A 81 -1.23 -8.33 -1.02
N LEU A 82 -1.49 -7.37 -0.13
CA LEU A 82 -0.96 -7.36 1.24
C LEU A 82 -1.76 -8.25 2.20
N GLU A 83 -3.04 -8.47 1.91
CA GLU A 83 -3.97 -9.24 2.74
C GLU A 83 -4.74 -10.27 1.89
N PRO A 84 -4.05 -11.26 1.29
CA PRO A 84 -4.70 -12.22 0.39
C PRO A 84 -5.74 -13.11 1.10
N ASP A 85 -5.53 -13.42 2.38
CA ASP A 85 -6.38 -14.31 3.17
C ASP A 85 -7.48 -13.56 3.96
N ARG A 86 -7.76 -12.32 3.59
CA ARG A 86 -8.62 -11.43 4.37
C ARG A 86 -10.09 -11.80 4.24
N SER A 87 -10.74 -12.08 5.38
CA SER A 87 -12.20 -12.28 5.47
C SER A 87 -12.97 -11.05 6.03
N GLY A 88 -12.26 -10.00 6.48
CA GLY A 88 -12.82 -8.77 7.09
C GLY A 88 -12.40 -7.46 6.40
N PRO A 89 -12.60 -6.29 7.03
CA PRO A 89 -12.13 -5.01 6.49
C PRO A 89 -10.59 -4.90 6.46
N PRO A 90 -9.99 -4.09 5.57
CA PRO A 90 -8.54 -3.92 5.48
C PRO A 90 -7.94 -3.42 6.78
N GLN A 91 -6.82 -4.01 7.19
CA GLN A 91 -6.09 -3.64 8.40
C GLN A 91 -4.67 -3.15 8.09
N VAL A 92 -4.06 -3.58 6.98
CA VAL A 92 -2.72 -3.13 6.56
C VAL A 92 -2.76 -1.79 5.83
N LEU A 93 -3.73 -1.59 4.94
CA LEU A 93 -3.91 -0.33 4.22
C LEU A 93 -5.27 0.30 4.51
N VAL A 94 -5.30 1.14 5.53
CA VAL A 94 -6.47 1.95 5.93
C VAL A 94 -6.34 3.32 5.27
N THR A 95 -7.36 3.73 4.51
CA THR A 95 -7.42 5.02 3.78
C THR A 95 -8.65 5.79 4.20
#